data_AF-A0A317SIM7-F1
#
_entry.id   AF-A0A317SIM7-F1
#
_cell.length_a   1.000
_cell.length_b   1.000
_cell.length_c   1.000
_cell.angle_alpha   90.00
_cell.angle_beta   90.00
_cell.angle_gamma   90.00
#
_symmetry.space_group_name_H-M   'P 1'
#
loop_
_entity.id
_entity.type
_entity.pdbx_description
1 polymer ?
#
loop_
_entity_poly.entity_id
_entity_poly.type
_entity_poly.pdbx_seq_one_letter_code
_entity_poly.pdbx_strand_id
1 'polypeptide(L)'
;MNSVAIYRWCQADLALNPLEHAVSSGDHSFEAHLDGRYTYCFSNENSSVGSKEVSFNVHGIVYVPEEPESSDPLEREVRSLGEMLNQVKDEQEYIVVRERVHRNTAESTNSRVKWWSIFQLGVVGANGVFQVWYLKRFFEVKRVV
;
A
#
# COMPACT_ATOMS: atom_id res chain seq x y z
N MET A 1 24.88 10.23 -10.41
CA MET A 1 25.34 11.11 -9.30
C MET A 1 24.11 11.44 -8.47
N ASN A 2 23.79 10.60 -7.49
CA ASN A 2 22.50 10.61 -6.77
C ASN A 2 22.64 11.11 -5.33
N SER A 3 23.62 11.96 -5.05
CA SER A 3 23.97 12.34 -3.67
C SER A 3 23.29 13.63 -3.22
N VAL A 4 22.84 13.69 -1.96
CA VAL A 4 22.24 14.87 -1.29
C VAL A 4 23.23 15.36 -0.22
N ALA A 5 23.29 16.67 0.03
CA ALA A 5 24.10 17.21 1.12
C ALA A 5 23.25 17.34 2.39
N ILE A 6 23.78 16.86 3.52
CA ILE A 6 23.09 16.84 4.82
C ILE A 6 23.75 17.88 5.74
N TYR A 7 22.93 18.76 6.32
CA TYR A 7 23.39 19.82 7.20
C TYR A 7 22.80 19.67 8.59
N ARG A 8 23.64 19.93 9.60
CA ARG A 8 23.31 19.78 11.02
C ARG A 8 22.51 20.96 11.60
N TRP A 9 22.57 22.12 10.96
CA TRP A 9 21.97 23.37 11.45
C TRP A 9 21.62 24.29 10.29
N CYS A 10 20.34 24.61 10.09
CA CYS A 10 19.93 25.77 9.28
C CYS A 10 19.43 26.88 10.20
N GLN A 11 20.36 27.65 10.75
CA GLN A 11 20.01 29.00 11.19
C GLN A 11 20.21 29.91 9.99
N ALA A 12 19.23 30.74 9.66
CA ALA A 12 19.24 31.60 8.46
C ALA A 12 20.41 32.61 8.38
N ASP A 13 21.31 32.66 9.37
CA ASP A 13 22.36 33.68 9.49
C ASP A 13 23.72 33.20 10.03
N LEU A 14 23.96 31.88 10.14
CA LEU A 14 25.28 31.38 10.55
C LEU A 14 25.78 30.35 9.55
N ALA A 15 27.01 30.57 9.06
CA ALA A 15 27.68 29.76 8.06
C ALA A 15 27.46 28.27 8.29
N LEU A 16 26.68 27.66 7.40
CA LEU A 16 26.43 26.23 7.34
C LEU A 16 27.77 25.53 7.07
N ASN A 17 28.40 24.98 8.10
CA ASN A 17 29.44 23.99 7.88
C ASN A 17 28.75 22.68 7.48
N PRO A 18 28.91 22.21 6.23
CA PRO A 18 28.36 20.92 5.80
C PRO A 18 29.02 19.81 6.61
N LEU A 19 28.21 18.85 7.11
CA LEU A 19 28.75 17.62 7.68
C LEU A 19 29.34 16.76 6.56
N GLU A 20 28.61 16.64 5.44
CA GLU A 20 29.08 15.99 4.23
C GLU A 20 28.46 16.61 2.98
N HIS A 21 29.26 16.73 1.92
CA HIS A 21 28.89 17.41 0.68
C HIS A 21 28.08 16.56 -0.31
N ALA A 22 28.07 15.22 -0.17
CA ALA A 22 27.43 14.32 -1.12
C ALA A 22 27.21 12.90 -0.56
N VAL A 23 26.09 12.67 0.12
CA VAL A 23 25.72 11.36 0.69
C VAL A 23 24.53 10.76 -0.05
N SER A 24 24.56 9.45 -0.34
CA SER A 24 23.42 8.71 -0.91
C SER A 24 22.64 7.92 0.15
N SER A 25 23.27 7.57 1.27
CA SER A 25 22.70 6.86 2.43
C SER A 25 23.69 6.92 3.59
N GLY A 26 23.23 7.03 4.83
CA GLY A 26 24.08 7.01 6.03
C GLY A 26 23.28 7.16 7.33
N ASP A 27 23.91 6.85 8.45
CA ASP A 27 23.39 7.07 9.80
C ASP A 27 24.27 8.06 10.58
N HIS A 28 23.63 8.91 11.38
CA HIS A 28 24.32 9.89 12.20
C HIS A 28 23.66 10.00 13.57
N SER A 29 24.48 10.02 14.62
CA SER A 29 24.05 10.21 15.99
C SER A 29 24.67 11.49 16.56
N PHE A 30 23.92 12.20 17.40
CA PHE A 30 24.47 13.27 18.21
C PHE A 30 23.84 13.29 19.59
N GLU A 31 24.58 13.84 20.54
CA GLU A 31 24.11 14.07 21.90
C GLU A 31 23.77 15.56 22.08
N ALA A 32 22.51 15.83 22.44
CA ALA A 32 22.05 17.18 22.73
C ALA A 32 22.54 17.60 24.13
N HIS A 33 23.48 18.55 24.17
CA HIS A 33 24.03 19.05 25.44
C HIS A 33 23.20 20.20 26.04
N LEU A 34 22.28 20.74 25.25
CA LEU A 34 21.42 21.88 25.62
C LEU A 34 19.97 21.58 25.23
N ASP A 35 19.04 21.97 26.07
CA ASP A 35 17.61 21.89 25.78
C ASP A 35 17.24 22.91 24.68
N GLY A 36 16.46 22.47 23.69
CA GLY A 36 16.05 23.33 22.59
C GLY A 36 15.54 22.55 21.36
N ARG A 37 15.11 23.30 20.33
CA ARG A 37 14.67 22.75 19.06
C ARG A 37 15.86 22.53 18.13
N TYR A 38 16.05 21.28 17.71
CA TYR A 38 17.06 20.89 16.72
C TYR A 38 16.41 20.68 15.36
N THR A 39 17.02 21.19 14.29
CA THR A 39 16.47 21.16 12.93
C THR A 39 17.42 20.47 11.97
N TYR A 40 16.94 19.42 11.29
CA TYR A 40 17.68 18.72 10.24
C TYR A 40 17.38 19.34 8.87
N CYS A 41 18.41 19.49 8.05
CA CYS A 41 18.28 20.08 6.72
C CYS A 41 18.91 19.22 5.63
N PHE A 42 18.20 19.11 4.51
CA PHE A 42 18.65 18.41 3.32
C PHE A 42 18.68 19.41 2.15
N SER A 43 19.85 19.61 1.55
CA SER A 43 19.98 20.48 0.36
C SER A 43 20.26 19.66 -0.88
N ASN A 44 19.55 20.00 -1.95
CA ASN A 44 19.72 19.46 -3.29
C ASN A 44 20.49 20.42 -4.22
N GLU A 45 21.08 21.49 -3.69
CA GLU A 45 21.69 22.57 -4.51
C GLU A 45 22.84 22.08 -5.42
N ASN A 46 23.54 21.01 -5.05
CA ASN A 46 24.66 20.47 -5.82
C ASN A 46 24.28 19.36 -6.82
N SER A 47 22.98 19.20 -7.12
CA SER A 47 22.51 18.15 -8.04
C SER A 47 21.85 18.73 -9.28
N SER A 48 22.38 18.40 -10.45
CA SER A 48 21.86 18.84 -11.76
C SER A 48 20.65 18.06 -12.26
N VAL A 49 20.10 17.12 -11.46
CA VAL A 49 19.06 16.17 -11.88
C VAL A 49 17.92 16.15 -10.87
N GLY A 50 16.80 16.78 -11.25
CA GLY A 50 15.45 16.56 -10.69
C GLY A 50 15.25 16.82 -9.19
N SER A 51 13.98 16.73 -8.76
CA SER A 51 13.61 16.63 -7.35
C SER A 51 14.11 15.30 -6.78
N LYS A 52 14.66 15.32 -5.55
CA LYS A 52 15.11 14.12 -4.84
C LYS A 52 14.19 13.81 -3.67
N GLU A 53 13.84 12.54 -3.51
CA GLU A 53 13.10 12.02 -2.36
C GLU A 53 14.10 11.56 -1.30
N VAL A 54 13.89 11.99 -0.06
CA VAL A 54 14.76 11.66 1.09
C VAL A 54 13.92 10.95 2.13
N SER A 55 14.25 9.69 2.42
CA SER A 55 13.68 8.93 3.53
C SER A 55 14.60 9.05 4.75
N PHE A 56 14.07 9.52 5.87
CA PHE A 56 14.82 9.66 7.12
C PHE A 56 14.01 9.12 8.30
N ASN A 57 14.69 8.56 9.29
CA ASN A 57 14.09 8.06 10.53
C ASN A 57 14.90 8.61 11.71
N VAL A 58 14.21 9.18 12.70
CA VAL A 58 14.83 9.75 13.91
C VAL A 58 14.53 8.81 15.08
N HIS A 59 15.56 8.15 15.60
CA HIS A 59 15.46 7.34 16.82
C HIS A 59 15.66 8.25 18.05
N GLY A 60 14.64 8.41 18.90
CA GLY A 60 14.75 9.13 20.20
C GLY A 60 13.73 10.24 20.52
N ILE A 61 12.60 10.31 19.82
CA ILE A 61 11.59 11.40 19.94
C ILE A 61 10.84 11.42 21.29
N VAL A 62 11.01 12.51 22.05
CA VAL A 62 10.01 13.03 23.01
C VAL A 62 9.23 14.13 22.29
N TYR A 63 7.94 13.93 22.06
CA TYR A 63 7.08 14.97 21.48
C TYR A 63 6.85 16.06 22.54
N VAL A 64 7.32 17.28 22.29
CA VAL A 64 6.83 18.49 22.96
C VAL A 64 5.80 19.11 22.03
N PRO A 65 4.48 19.00 22.32
CA PRO A 65 3.47 19.66 21.50
C PRO A 65 3.66 21.17 21.61
N GLU A 66 3.94 21.82 20.49
CA GLU A 66 3.91 23.27 20.33
C GLU A 66 2.48 23.64 19.90
N GLU A 67 1.59 23.94 20.86
CA GLU A 67 0.45 24.89 20.72
C GLU A 67 -0.41 24.95 22.01
N PRO A 68 -1.06 26.10 22.31
CA PRO A 68 -1.59 26.42 23.63
C PRO A 68 -2.81 25.59 24.00
N GLU A 69 -2.90 25.17 25.27
CA GLU A 69 -4.12 24.59 25.85
C GLU A 69 -5.34 25.48 25.52
N SER A 70 -6.18 25.04 24.57
CA SER A 70 -7.57 25.48 24.58
C SER A 70 -8.23 24.84 25.80
N SER A 71 -8.70 25.69 26.69
CA SER A 71 -9.09 25.36 28.06
C SER A 71 -10.50 24.77 28.16
N ASP A 72 -11.10 24.42 27.02
CA ASP A 72 -12.48 23.95 26.97
C ASP A 72 -12.50 22.41 27.00
N PRO A 73 -12.99 21.78 28.09
CA PRO A 73 -13.06 20.31 28.19
C PRO A 73 -13.85 19.67 27.06
N LEU A 74 -14.75 20.42 26.39
CA LEU A 74 -15.51 19.94 25.24
C LEU A 74 -14.63 19.75 24.00
N GLU A 75 -13.68 20.65 23.71
CA GLU A 75 -12.79 20.50 22.56
C GLU A 75 -11.84 19.31 22.71
N ARG A 76 -11.42 19.02 23.95
CA ARG A 76 -10.60 17.85 24.26
C ARG A 76 -11.31 16.54 23.94
N GLU A 77 -12.57 16.42 24.35
CA GLU A 77 -13.39 15.23 24.06
C GLU A 77 -13.65 15.09 22.55
N VAL A 78 -13.96 16.18 21.85
CA VAL A 78 -14.16 16.16 20.39
C VAL A 78 -12.88 15.75 19.65
N ARG A 79 -11.71 16.23 20.08
CA ARG A 79 -10.42 15.84 19.50
C ARG A 79 -10.08 14.37 19.77
N SER A 80 -10.35 13.89 20.98
CA SER A 80 -10.21 12.48 21.37
C SER A 80 -11.12 11.56 20.54
N LEU A 81 -12.39 11.91 20.37
CA LEU A 81 -13.31 11.20 19.47
C LEU A 81 -12.84 11.22 18.01
N GLY A 82 -12.29 12.36 17.55
CA GLY A 82 -11.74 12.50 16.21
C GLY A 82 -10.54 11.58 15.97
N GLU A 83 -9.63 11.47 16.93
CA GLU A 83 -8.49 10.55 16.89
C GLU A 83 -8.94 9.09 16.86
N MET A 84 -9.89 8.70 17.72
CA MET A 84 -10.45 7.34 17.73
C MET A 84 -11.17 6.99 16.41
N LEU A 85 -11.94 7.93 15.84
CA LEU A 85 -12.60 7.71 14.55
C LEU A 85 -11.62 7.58 13.40
N ASN A 86 -10.53 8.36 13.39
CA ASN A 86 -9.48 8.22 12.39
C ASN A 86 -8.80 6.84 12.50
N GLN A 87 -8.54 6.36 13.71
CA GLN A 87 -8.00 5.01 13.92
C GLN A 87 -8.94 3.92 13.36
N VAL A 88 -10.24 4.00 13.65
CA VAL A 88 -11.24 3.05 13.11
C VAL A 88 -11.32 3.15 11.58
N LYS A 89 -11.22 4.35 11.02
CA LYS A 89 -11.28 4.57 9.57
C LYS A 89 -10.09 3.92 8.86
N ASP A 90 -8.89 4.06 9.39
CA ASP A 90 -7.68 3.42 8.85
C ASP A 90 -7.81 1.88 8.89
N GLU A 91 -8.37 1.32 9.96
CA GLU A 91 -8.64 -0.12 10.06
C GLU A 91 -9.68 -0.60 9.04
N GLN A 92 -10.76 0.18 8.83
CA GLN A 92 -11.76 -0.13 7.82
C GLN A 92 -11.19 -0.10 6.40
N GLU A 93 -10.32 0.87 6.09
CA GLU A 93 -9.67 0.94 4.79
C GLU A 93 -8.82 -0.30 4.52
N TYR A 94 -8.08 -0.78 5.52
CA TYR A 94 -7.33 -2.04 5.43
C TYR A 94 -8.24 -3.25 5.16
N ILE A 95 -9.38 -3.36 5.89
CA ILE A 95 -10.35 -4.44 5.70
C ILE A 95 -10.93 -4.42 4.29
N VAL A 96 -11.26 -3.24 3.76
CA VAL A 96 -11.81 -3.07 2.41
C VAL A 96 -10.81 -3.49 1.34
N VAL A 97 -9.52 -3.14 1.48
CA VAL A 97 -8.48 -3.56 0.53
C VAL A 97 -8.33 -5.08 0.53
N ARG A 98 -8.29 -5.70 1.71
CA ARG A 98 -8.22 -7.15 1.87
C ARG A 98 -9.44 -7.85 1.24
N GLU A 99 -10.65 -7.32 1.46
CA GLU A 99 -11.89 -7.86 0.88
C GLU A 99 -11.86 -7.82 -0.66
N ARG A 100 -11.41 -6.69 -1.26
CA ARG A 100 -11.30 -6.57 -2.73
C ARG A 100 -10.38 -7.65 -3.31
N VAL A 101 -9.25 -7.93 -2.67
CA VAL A 101 -8.30 -8.97 -3.11
C VAL A 101 -8.92 -10.37 -2.99
N HIS A 102 -9.57 -10.67 -1.85
CA HIS A 102 -10.26 -11.96 -1.68
C HIS A 102 -11.41 -12.14 -2.67
N ARG A 103 -12.16 -11.08 -2.98
CA ARG A 103 -13.29 -11.11 -3.91
C ARG A 103 -12.83 -11.38 -5.34
N ASN A 104 -11.78 -10.69 -5.81
CA ASN A 104 -11.22 -10.92 -7.14
C ASN A 104 -10.68 -12.35 -7.32
N THR A 105 -10.09 -12.92 -6.26
CA THR A 105 -9.60 -14.30 -6.26
C THR A 105 -10.76 -15.31 -6.32
N ALA A 106 -11.82 -15.07 -5.53
CA ALA A 106 -13.01 -15.91 -5.54
C ALA A 106 -13.74 -15.86 -6.90
N GLU A 107 -13.87 -14.68 -7.49
CA GLU A 107 -14.60 -14.49 -8.75
C GLU A 107 -13.87 -15.13 -9.94
N SER A 108 -12.56 -14.93 -10.06
CA SER A 108 -11.76 -15.53 -11.13
C SER A 108 -11.69 -17.06 -11.06
N THR A 109 -11.64 -17.63 -9.85
CA THR A 109 -11.68 -19.09 -9.64
C THR A 109 -13.06 -19.64 -9.99
N ASN A 110 -14.11 -19.01 -9.47
CA ASN A 110 -15.49 -19.44 -9.68
C ASN A 110 -15.86 -19.41 -11.18
N SER A 111 -15.46 -18.37 -11.91
CA SER A 111 -15.71 -18.27 -13.36
C SER A 111 -15.06 -19.41 -14.14
N ARG A 112 -13.78 -19.70 -13.87
CA ARG A 112 -13.04 -20.80 -14.54
C ARG A 112 -13.68 -22.16 -14.28
N VAL A 113 -14.06 -22.43 -13.02
CA VAL A 113 -14.72 -23.69 -12.63
C VAL A 113 -16.08 -23.81 -13.30
N LYS A 114 -16.90 -22.75 -13.30
CA LYS A 114 -18.20 -22.73 -13.97
C LYS A 114 -18.09 -23.05 -15.46
N TRP A 115 -17.19 -22.41 -16.19
CA TRP A 115 -16.99 -22.67 -17.62
C TRP A 115 -16.57 -24.11 -17.88
N TRP A 116 -15.66 -24.67 -17.08
CA TRP A 116 -15.26 -26.07 -17.19
C TRP A 116 -16.42 -27.03 -16.91
N SER A 117 -17.24 -26.77 -15.90
CA SER A 117 -18.42 -27.59 -15.59
C SER A 117 -19.47 -27.56 -16.70
N ILE A 118 -19.73 -26.39 -17.29
CA ILE A 118 -20.67 -26.25 -18.41
C ILE A 118 -20.16 -27.02 -19.63
N PHE A 119 -18.87 -26.89 -19.95
CA PHE A 119 -18.25 -27.62 -21.05
C PHE A 119 -18.38 -29.14 -20.85
N GLN A 120 -18.02 -29.64 -19.67
CA GLN A 120 -18.12 -31.06 -19.34
C GLN A 120 -19.56 -31.58 -19.47
N LEU A 121 -20.55 -30.82 -18.96
CA LEU A 121 -21.96 -31.18 -19.08
C LEU A 121 -22.38 -31.28 -20.55
N GLY A 122 -21.92 -30.35 -21.40
CA GLY A 122 -22.15 -30.37 -22.83
C GLY A 122 -21.55 -31.61 -23.51
N VAL A 123 -20.30 -31.98 -23.17
CA VAL A 123 -19.63 -33.17 -23.73
C VAL A 123 -20.36 -34.45 -23.34
N VAL A 124 -20.80 -34.58 -22.09
CA VAL A 124 -21.57 -35.75 -21.62
C VAL A 124 -22.93 -35.82 -22.31
N GLY A 125 -23.64 -34.69 -22.41
CA GLY A 125 -24.92 -34.62 -23.12
C GLY A 125 -24.80 -34.97 -24.60
N ALA A 126 -23.78 -34.44 -25.28
CA ALA A 126 -23.50 -34.76 -26.68
C ALA A 126 -23.19 -36.24 -26.89
N ASN A 127 -22.39 -36.85 -26.00
CA ASN A 127 -22.14 -38.29 -26.02
C ASN A 127 -23.43 -39.10 -25.85
N GLY A 128 -24.30 -38.71 -24.92
CA GLY A 128 -25.60 -39.38 -24.72
C GLY A 128 -26.50 -39.32 -25.97
N VAL A 129 -26.60 -38.14 -26.60
CA VAL A 129 -27.37 -37.98 -27.85
C VAL A 129 -26.74 -38.80 -28.98
N PHE A 130 -25.41 -38.76 -29.11
CA PHE A 130 -24.67 -39.53 -30.10
C PHE A 130 -24.90 -41.03 -29.95
N GLN A 131 -24.86 -41.56 -28.72
CA GLN A 131 -25.13 -42.96 -28.42
C GLN A 131 -26.54 -43.38 -28.89
N VAL A 132 -27.57 -42.58 -28.57
CA VAL A 132 -28.95 -42.88 -28.97
C VAL A 132 -29.13 -42.78 -30.49
N TRP A 133 -28.54 -41.77 -31.12
CA TRP A 133 -28.60 -41.58 -32.58
C TRP A 133 -27.94 -42.74 -33.32
N TYR A 134 -26.75 -43.15 -32.87
CA TYR A 134 -26.00 -44.26 -33.46
C TYR A 134 -26.79 -45.58 -33.38
N LEU A 135 -27.38 -45.89 -32.22
CA LEU A 135 -28.21 -47.09 -32.05
C LEU A 135 -29.45 -47.05 -32.95
N LYS A 136 -30.16 -45.91 -33.02
CA LYS A 136 -31.31 -45.75 -33.92
C LYS A 136 -30.93 -45.99 -35.39
N ARG A 137 -29.83 -45.39 -35.84
CA ARG A 137 -29.34 -45.54 -37.21
C ARG A 137 -28.94 -46.99 -37.53
N PHE A 138 -28.28 -47.68 -36.59
CA PHE A 138 -27.89 -49.07 -36.76
C PHE A 138 -29.09 -50.01 -36.94
N PHE A 139 -30.16 -49.84 -36.16
CA PHE A 139 -31.37 -50.65 -36.29
C PHE A 139 -32.21 -50.29 -37.53
N GLU A 140 -32.27 -49.01 -37.90
CA GLU A 140 -32.95 -48.58 -39.12
C GLU A 140 -32.30 -49.19 -40.38
N VAL A 141 -30.98 -49.18 -40.47
CA VAL A 141 -30.23 -49.77 -41.60
C VAL A 141 -30.45 -51.29 -41.69
N LYS A 142 -30.59 -51.99 -40.56
CA LYS A 142 -30.83 -53.45 -40.55
C LYS A 142 -32.28 -53.87 -40.79
N ARG A 143 -33.24 -52.94 -40.72
CA ARG A 143 -34.69 -53.22 -40.90
C ARG A 143 -35.19 -52.99 -42.33
N VAL A 144 -34.31 -52.64 -43.28
CA VAL A 144 -34.64 -52.42 -44.71
C VAL A 144 -34.27 -53.65 -45.56
N VAL A 145 -34.60 -54.84 -45.07
CA VAL A 145 -34.62 -56.10 -45.82
C VAL A 145 -35.86 -56.89 -45.44
#